data_AF-A0A0K0XSJ7-F1
#
_entry.id   AF-A0A0K0XSJ7-F1
#
_cell.length_a   1.000
_cell.length_b   1.000
_cell.length_c   1.000
_cell.angle_alpha   90.00
_cell.angle_beta   90.00
_cell.angle_gamma   90.00
#
_symmetry.space_group_name_H-M   'P 1'
#
loop_
_entity.id
_entity.type
_entity.pdbx_description
1 polymer ?
#
loop_
_entity_poly.entity_id
_entity_poly.type
_entity_poly.pdbx_seq_one_letter_code
_entity_poly.pdbx_strand_id
1 'polypeptide(L)'
;MSCLRPFGWILLLCLSASLSAQDDPDFTRLTSLLSETLAQAGPARQTGDRSEMYRYTDDGWEMQLLAAWSGQRWLLLAAHLDHPERRVGSPGRWEERYRELLRAYAPEWLERLPLPDLFEVPPPGYNPAVPGEVRSRRFTWQGYWYEARWINSGGVDDDAEWSLVSYDLVAQPPPEDTQGDSGLN
;
A
#
# COMPACT_ATOMS: atom_id res chain seq x y z
N MET A 1 -42.64 46.81 -29.41
CA MET A 1 -41.45 46.97 -28.56
C MET A 1 -41.11 45.62 -27.98
N SER A 2 -39.90 45.16 -28.28
CA SER A 2 -39.26 43.94 -27.79
C SER A 2 -39.01 43.99 -26.28
N CYS A 3 -39.00 42.82 -25.64
CA CYS A 3 -38.02 42.33 -24.66
C CYS A 3 -38.52 40.97 -24.12
N LEU A 4 -37.97 39.82 -24.59
CA LEU A 4 -36.90 39.04 -23.93
C LEU A 4 -37.26 38.66 -22.48
N ARG A 5 -37.81 37.46 -22.22
CA ARG A 5 -37.13 36.17 -21.85
C ARG A 5 -36.35 36.22 -20.51
N PRO A 6 -36.12 35.09 -19.82
CA PRO A 6 -37.00 33.94 -19.55
C PRO A 6 -36.90 33.45 -18.08
N PHE A 7 -37.83 32.58 -17.70
CA PHE A 7 -37.78 31.75 -16.49
C PHE A 7 -36.45 30.97 -16.40
N GLY A 8 -35.69 31.21 -15.33
CA GLY A 8 -34.49 30.45 -14.99
C GLY A 8 -34.87 29.04 -14.52
N TRP A 9 -34.63 28.06 -15.39
CA TRP A 9 -34.61 26.66 -14.99
C TRP A 9 -33.39 26.42 -14.12
N ILE A 10 -33.64 26.05 -12.86
CA ILE A 10 -32.63 25.53 -11.94
C ILE A 10 -32.09 24.23 -12.55
N LEU A 11 -30.89 24.31 -13.10
CA LEU A 11 -30.12 23.17 -13.55
C LEU A 11 -29.53 22.48 -12.31
N LEU A 12 -30.35 21.66 -11.64
CA LEU A 12 -29.88 20.70 -10.64
C LEU A 12 -29.30 19.50 -11.40
N LEU A 13 -28.13 19.66 -12.02
CA LEU A 13 -27.42 18.56 -12.62
C LEU A 13 -26.64 17.85 -11.52
N CYS A 14 -27.16 16.67 -11.18
CA CYS A 14 -26.58 15.66 -10.34
C CYS A 14 -25.06 15.60 -10.49
N LEU A 15 -24.34 15.92 -9.41
CA LEU A 15 -22.99 15.39 -9.17
C LEU A 15 -23.14 13.88 -8.94
N SER A 16 -23.38 13.15 -10.02
CA SER A 16 -22.99 11.76 -10.10
C SER A 16 -21.47 11.80 -10.22
N ALA A 17 -20.78 11.88 -9.08
CA ALA A 17 -19.43 11.36 -9.02
C ALA A 17 -19.57 9.88 -9.33
N SER A 18 -19.54 9.55 -10.62
CA SER A 18 -19.13 8.23 -11.08
C SER A 18 -17.81 8.00 -10.36
N LEU A 19 -17.83 7.13 -9.35
CA LEU A 19 -16.63 6.49 -8.85
C LEU A 19 -16.11 5.78 -10.10
N SER A 20 -15.29 6.49 -10.87
CA SER A 20 -14.75 5.95 -12.09
C SER A 20 -14.01 4.71 -11.64
N ALA A 21 -14.27 3.58 -12.31
CA ALA A 21 -13.37 2.45 -12.29
C ALA A 21 -12.02 2.94 -12.83
N GLN A 22 -11.26 3.66 -12.01
CA GLN A 22 -9.83 3.76 -12.18
C GLN A 22 -9.34 2.34 -11.94
N ASP A 23 -8.55 1.82 -12.86
CA ASP A 23 -8.08 0.45 -12.77
C ASP A 23 -7.33 0.23 -11.45
N ASP A 24 -7.39 -0.99 -10.94
CA ASP A 24 -6.52 -1.40 -9.84
C ASP A 24 -5.05 -1.22 -10.27
N PRO A 25 -4.13 -0.98 -9.32
CA PRO A 25 -2.81 -0.53 -9.70
C PRO A 25 -2.03 -1.68 -10.36
N ASP A 26 -1.33 -1.38 -11.45
CA ASP A 26 -0.42 -2.34 -12.06
C ASP A 26 0.79 -2.57 -11.14
N PHE A 27 0.82 -3.73 -10.47
CA PHE A 27 1.89 -4.12 -9.55
C PHE A 27 3.27 -4.22 -10.24
N THR A 28 3.33 -4.49 -11.54
CA THR A 28 4.59 -4.47 -12.31
C THR A 28 5.10 -3.06 -12.44
N ARG A 29 4.19 -2.12 -12.74
CA ARG A 29 4.51 -0.68 -12.83
C ARG A 29 4.90 -0.12 -11.46
N LEU A 30 4.20 -0.50 -10.39
CA LEU A 30 4.53 -0.11 -9.02
C LEU A 30 5.91 -0.60 -8.59
N THR A 31 6.25 -1.85 -8.89
CA THR A 31 7.57 -2.43 -8.60
C THR A 31 8.69 -1.66 -9.32
N SER A 32 8.45 -1.26 -10.56
CA SER A 32 9.38 -0.43 -11.35
C SER A 32 9.53 0.96 -10.74
N LEU A 33 8.43 1.64 -10.41
CA LEU A 33 8.44 2.96 -9.77
C LEU A 33 9.17 2.94 -8.42
N LEU A 34 8.98 1.89 -7.63
CA LEU A 34 9.67 1.70 -6.36
C LEU A 34 11.17 1.58 -6.57
N SER A 35 11.59 0.72 -7.49
CA SER A 35 13.00 0.50 -7.82
C SER A 35 13.67 1.79 -8.32
N GLU A 36 13.00 2.55 -9.19
CA GLU A 36 13.46 3.85 -9.67
C GLU A 36 13.56 4.88 -8.53
N THR A 37 12.56 4.91 -7.64
CA THR A 37 12.54 5.84 -6.50
C THR A 37 13.71 5.59 -5.55
N LEU A 38 14.00 4.32 -5.26
CA LEU A 38 15.16 3.94 -4.45
C LEU A 38 16.48 4.26 -5.15
N ALA A 39 16.58 4.05 -6.47
CA ALA A 39 17.78 4.40 -7.23
C ALA A 39 18.05 5.91 -7.26
N GLN A 40 17.00 6.73 -7.39
CA GLN A 40 17.09 8.20 -7.44
C GLN A 40 17.46 8.85 -6.10
N ALA A 41 17.26 8.15 -4.97
CA ALA A 41 17.59 8.69 -3.65
C ALA A 41 19.09 8.96 -3.45
N GLY A 42 19.96 8.36 -4.27
CA GLY A 42 21.42 8.49 -4.16
C GLY A 42 22.00 7.84 -2.90
N PRO A 43 23.32 7.70 -2.75
CA PRO A 43 23.90 7.04 -1.58
C PRO A 43 23.70 7.87 -0.30
N ALA A 44 23.42 7.21 0.83
CA ALA A 44 23.43 7.85 2.14
C ALA A 44 24.85 7.95 2.73
N ARG A 45 24.99 8.63 3.88
CA ARG A 45 26.29 8.88 4.50
C ARG A 45 26.77 7.70 5.32
N GLN A 46 25.85 7.03 6.00
CA GLN A 46 26.15 5.93 6.92
C GLN A 46 25.20 4.75 6.69
N THR A 47 25.69 3.54 6.91
CA THR A 47 24.82 2.36 6.96
C THR A 47 23.79 2.54 8.06
N GLY A 48 22.54 2.23 7.74
CA GLY A 48 21.41 2.43 8.63
C GLY A 48 20.70 3.77 8.49
N ASP A 49 21.27 4.73 7.75
CA ASP A 49 20.59 5.99 7.40
C ASP A 49 19.25 5.67 6.73
N ARG A 50 18.18 6.30 7.24
CA ARG A 50 16.82 6.10 6.75
C ARG A 50 16.37 7.28 5.91
N SER A 51 15.57 7.00 4.90
CA SER A 51 14.91 8.01 4.08
C SER A 51 13.45 7.64 3.90
N GLU A 52 12.59 8.64 4.06
CA GLU A 52 11.17 8.55 3.73
C GLU A 52 10.92 9.27 2.40
N MET A 53 10.21 8.62 1.50
CA MET A 53 9.98 9.10 0.14
C MET A 53 8.50 8.99 -0.20
N TYR A 54 8.01 9.98 -0.93
CA TYR A 54 6.62 10.05 -1.36
C TYR A 54 6.55 10.11 -2.89
N ARG A 55 5.64 9.35 -3.48
CA ARG A 55 5.38 9.31 -4.93
C ARG A 55 3.88 9.28 -5.19
N TYR A 56 3.51 9.72 -6.38
CA TYR A 56 2.15 9.64 -6.90
C TYR A 56 2.22 8.92 -8.24
N THR A 57 1.33 7.97 -8.46
CA THR A 57 1.17 7.34 -9.77
C THR A 57 0.26 8.21 -10.64
N ASP A 58 0.37 8.06 -11.97
CA ASP A 58 -0.53 8.74 -12.91
C ASP A 58 -1.99 8.31 -12.70
N ASP A 59 -2.18 7.12 -12.12
CA ASP A 59 -3.48 6.49 -11.87
C ASP A 59 -4.10 6.93 -10.52
N GLY A 60 -3.51 7.93 -9.86
CA GLY A 60 -4.07 8.57 -8.65
C GLY A 60 -3.67 7.93 -7.33
N TRP A 61 -2.85 6.88 -7.34
CA TRP A 61 -2.34 6.26 -6.11
C TRP A 61 -1.23 7.07 -5.45
N GLU A 62 -1.33 7.23 -4.13
CA GLU A 62 -0.29 7.78 -3.28
C GLU A 62 0.58 6.66 -2.73
N MET A 63 1.89 6.89 -2.71
CA MET A 63 2.86 5.91 -2.23
C MET A 63 3.81 6.57 -1.23
N GLN A 64 3.81 6.06 -0.01
CA GLN A 64 4.77 6.38 1.04
C GLN A 64 5.74 5.22 1.22
N LEU A 65 7.04 5.50 1.14
CA LEU A 65 8.11 4.52 1.25
C LEU A 65 9.03 4.89 2.40
N LEU A 66 9.44 3.90 3.18
CA LEU A 66 10.57 4.00 4.10
C LEU A 66 11.64 3.01 3.67
N ALA A 67 12.85 3.51 3.46
CA ALA A 67 14.01 2.69 3.13
C ALA A 67 15.20 3.04 4.01
N ALA A 68 16.14 2.11 4.09
CA ALA A 68 17.40 2.29 4.79
C ALA A 68 18.59 1.91 3.94
N TRP A 69 19.69 2.64 4.12
CA TRP A 69 20.92 2.45 3.37
C TRP A 69 21.73 1.30 3.95
N SER A 70 21.99 0.26 3.16
CA SER A 70 22.81 -0.89 3.57
C SER A 70 24.33 -0.61 3.54
N GLY A 71 24.76 0.52 3.00
CA GLY A 71 26.16 0.77 2.63
C GLY A 71 26.42 0.64 1.13
N GLN A 72 25.58 -0.13 0.42
CA GLN A 72 25.72 -0.37 -1.03
C GLN A 72 24.48 0.03 -1.82
N ARG A 73 23.29 -0.17 -1.24
CA ARG A 73 22.00 0.10 -1.86
C ARG A 73 20.94 0.44 -0.81
N TRP A 74 19.86 1.06 -1.24
CA TRP A 74 18.66 1.22 -0.43
C TRP A 74 17.90 -0.10 -0.34
N LEU A 75 17.47 -0.44 0.88
CA LEU A 75 16.58 -1.57 1.16
C LEU A 75 15.26 -1.03 1.69
N LEU A 76 14.17 -1.50 1.10
CA LEU A 76 12.83 -1.09 1.49
C LEU A 76 12.47 -1.70 2.84
N LEU A 77 12.11 -0.86 3.80
CA LEU A 77 11.62 -1.27 5.11
C LEU A 77 10.10 -1.24 5.17
N ALA A 78 9.44 -0.30 4.50
CA ALA A 78 7.99 -0.26 4.43
C ALA A 78 7.51 0.45 3.17
N ALA A 79 6.34 0.05 2.68
CA ALA A 79 5.60 0.78 1.67
C ALA A 79 4.10 0.80 2.04
N HIS A 80 3.49 1.96 1.88
CA HIS A 80 2.06 2.17 1.95
C HIS A 80 1.62 2.74 0.63
N LEU A 81 0.72 2.02 -0.02
CA LEU A 81 0.05 2.42 -1.23
C LEU A 81 -1.42 2.62 -0.91
N ASP A 82 -1.98 3.80 -1.19
CA ASP A 82 -3.40 4.05 -0.98
C ASP A 82 -4.00 4.94 -2.07
N HIS A 83 -5.30 4.75 -2.30
CA HIS A 83 -6.06 5.55 -3.27
C HIS A 83 -6.95 6.54 -2.51
N PRO A 84 -6.66 7.85 -2.55
CA PRO A 84 -7.36 8.86 -1.74
C PRO A 84 -8.88 8.85 -1.93
N GLU A 85 -9.33 8.66 -3.18
CA GLU A 85 -10.77 8.66 -3.51
C GLU A 85 -11.51 7.40 -3.04
N ARG A 86 -10.79 6.32 -2.72
CA ARG A 86 -11.36 5.04 -2.24
C ARG A 86 -11.20 4.86 -0.74
N ARG A 87 -10.65 5.86 -0.05
CA ARG A 87 -10.37 5.79 1.38
C ARG A 87 -11.68 5.71 2.16
N VAL A 88 -12.01 4.50 2.61
CA VAL A 88 -13.26 4.16 3.31
C VAL A 88 -12.99 3.29 4.53
N GLY A 89 -13.80 3.49 5.57
CA GLY A 89 -13.69 2.75 6.82
C GLY A 89 -12.43 3.08 7.63
N SER A 90 -11.99 2.14 8.46
CA SER A 90 -10.78 2.25 9.29
C SER A 90 -9.51 2.17 8.42
N PRO A 91 -8.42 2.91 8.71
CA PRO A 91 -7.20 2.97 7.88
C PRO A 91 -6.33 1.68 7.87
N GLY A 92 -6.86 0.52 8.28
CA GLY A 92 -6.07 -0.71 8.38
C GLY A 92 -5.10 -0.67 9.56
N ARG A 93 -4.01 -1.46 9.50
CA ARG A 93 -2.97 -1.50 10.55
C ARG A 93 -1.67 -0.80 10.14
N TRP A 94 -1.61 -0.16 8.98
CA TRP A 94 -0.42 0.55 8.48
C TRP A 94 0.27 1.39 9.57
N GLU A 95 -0.43 2.36 10.15
CA GLU A 95 0.19 3.30 11.10
C GLU A 95 0.73 2.60 12.35
N GLU A 96 0.03 1.57 12.83
CA GLU A 96 0.47 0.77 13.98
C GLU A 96 1.76 0.03 13.64
N ARG A 97 1.78 -0.67 12.50
CA ARG A 97 2.93 -1.47 12.04
C ARG A 97 4.13 -0.60 11.66
N TYR A 98 3.89 0.54 11.05
CA TYR A 98 4.92 1.53 10.74
C TYR A 98 5.60 2.06 12.01
N ARG A 99 4.80 2.41 13.04
CA ARG A 99 5.33 2.84 14.34
C ARG A 99 6.10 1.73 15.06
N GLU A 100 5.62 0.49 15.00
CA GLU A 100 6.34 -0.68 15.53
C GLU A 100 7.69 -0.87 14.84
N LEU A 101 7.73 -0.79 13.50
CA LEU A 101 8.96 -0.85 12.72
C LEU A 101 9.94 0.23 13.15
N LEU A 102 9.50 1.50 13.24
CA LEU A 102 10.38 2.60 13.64
C LEU A 102 10.96 2.43 15.04
N ARG A 103 10.24 1.77 15.95
CA ARG A 103 10.70 1.48 17.32
C ARG A 103 11.67 0.31 17.39
N ALA A 104 11.42 -0.72 16.59
CA ALA A 104 12.18 -1.98 16.66
C ALA A 104 13.39 -2.00 15.72
N TYR A 105 13.41 -1.17 14.68
CA TYR A 105 14.43 -1.16 13.65
C TYR A 105 15.85 -1.04 14.23
N ALA A 106 16.72 -1.93 13.75
CA ALA A 106 18.15 -1.90 14.02
C ALA A 106 18.91 -2.05 12.69
N PRO A 107 20.01 -1.30 12.45
CA PRO A 107 20.77 -1.36 11.19
C PRO A 107 21.25 -2.77 10.81
N GLU A 108 21.47 -3.64 11.78
CA GLU A 108 21.93 -5.02 11.60
C GLU A 108 20.90 -5.88 10.85
N TRP A 109 19.64 -5.44 10.79
CA TRP A 109 18.61 -6.14 10.01
C TRP A 109 18.87 -6.07 8.52
N LEU A 110 19.53 -5.01 8.03
CA LEU A 110 19.65 -4.71 6.61
C LEU A 110 20.36 -5.81 5.83
N GLU A 111 21.36 -6.47 6.41
CA GLU A 111 22.06 -7.58 5.75
C GLU A 111 21.20 -8.84 5.64
N ARG A 112 20.11 -8.91 6.41
CA ARG A 112 19.25 -10.07 6.58
C ARG A 112 17.88 -9.90 5.93
N LEU A 113 17.52 -8.69 5.51
CA LEU A 113 16.25 -8.40 4.85
C LEU A 113 16.34 -8.73 3.34
N PRO A 114 15.44 -9.59 2.83
CA PRO A 114 15.33 -9.80 1.40
C PRO A 114 14.73 -8.57 0.71
N LEU A 115 14.83 -8.50 -0.62
CA LEU A 115 14.08 -7.51 -1.37
C LEU A 115 12.59 -7.92 -1.34
N PRO A 116 11.66 -7.04 -0.96
CA PRO A 116 10.25 -7.40 -0.95
C PRO A 116 9.69 -7.46 -2.37
N ASP A 117 8.85 -8.45 -2.62
CA ASP A 117 8.03 -8.51 -3.83
C ASP A 117 6.72 -7.75 -3.61
N LEU A 118 6.29 -6.99 -4.62
CA LEU A 118 4.94 -6.46 -4.75
C LEU A 118 4.18 -7.34 -5.75
N PHE A 119 3.00 -7.82 -5.34
CA PHE A 119 2.19 -8.69 -6.17
C PHE A 119 0.71 -8.53 -5.84
N GLU A 120 -0.12 -8.94 -6.79
CA GLU A 120 -1.57 -8.87 -6.64
C GLU A 120 -2.07 -9.84 -5.57
N VAL A 121 -2.91 -9.33 -4.66
CA VAL A 121 -3.48 -10.11 -3.55
C VAL A 121 -5.00 -10.07 -3.65
N PRO A 122 -5.68 -11.15 -4.07
CA PRO A 122 -7.11 -11.09 -4.35
C PRO A 122 -7.95 -10.81 -3.09
N PRO A 123 -9.15 -10.23 -3.23
CA PRO A 123 -10.07 -10.01 -2.11
C PRO A 123 -10.42 -11.33 -1.40
N PRO A 124 -10.77 -11.33 -0.10
CA PRO A 124 -11.32 -12.50 0.56
C PRO A 124 -12.68 -12.91 -0.04
N GLY A 125 -12.83 -14.17 -0.46
CA GLY A 125 -13.99 -14.66 -1.23
C GLY A 125 -15.07 -15.37 -0.41
N TYR A 126 -15.34 -14.94 0.82
CA TYR A 126 -16.41 -15.53 1.64
C TYR A 126 -17.74 -14.77 1.51
N ASN A 127 -18.87 -15.45 1.67
CA ASN A 127 -20.20 -14.84 1.68
C ASN A 127 -20.74 -14.67 3.12
N PRO A 128 -21.63 -13.71 3.39
CA PRO A 128 -22.21 -12.76 2.42
C PRO A 128 -21.23 -11.64 2.03
N ALA A 129 -21.29 -11.18 0.79
CA ALA A 129 -20.60 -9.96 0.34
C ALA A 129 -21.62 -8.87 0.02
N VAL A 130 -21.46 -7.68 0.60
CA VAL A 130 -22.41 -6.57 0.44
C VAL A 130 -21.74 -5.28 -0.03
N PRO A 131 -22.41 -4.42 -0.81
CA PRO A 131 -21.85 -3.15 -1.27
C PRO A 131 -21.35 -2.28 -0.12
N GLY A 132 -20.16 -1.69 -0.30
CA GLY A 132 -19.49 -0.88 0.72
C GLY A 132 -18.80 -1.68 1.82
N GLU A 133 -18.91 -3.01 1.83
CA GLU A 133 -18.12 -3.85 2.73
C GLU A 133 -16.62 -3.67 2.45
N VAL A 134 -15.83 -3.55 3.52
CA VAL A 134 -14.38 -3.50 3.42
C VAL A 134 -13.80 -4.79 3.96
N ARG A 135 -12.92 -5.41 3.17
CA ARG A 135 -12.21 -6.64 3.54
C ARG A 135 -10.72 -6.43 3.49
N SER A 136 -10.00 -7.23 4.28
CA SER A 136 -8.54 -7.23 4.29
C SER A 136 -7.99 -8.64 4.23
N ARG A 137 -6.86 -8.81 3.54
CA ARG A 137 -6.04 -10.00 3.61
C ARG A 137 -4.69 -9.64 4.20
N ARG A 138 -4.28 -10.38 5.23
CA ARG A 138 -3.03 -10.16 5.95
C ARG A 138 -2.22 -11.43 5.97
N PHE A 139 -0.92 -11.30 5.74
CA PHE A 139 -0.01 -12.44 5.78
C PHE A 139 1.42 -11.96 6.02
N THR A 140 2.29 -12.89 6.35
CA THR A 140 3.73 -12.65 6.43
C THR A 140 4.42 -13.49 5.36
N TRP A 141 5.29 -12.86 4.59
CA TRP A 141 6.05 -13.51 3.52
C TRP A 141 7.44 -12.90 3.45
N GLN A 142 8.47 -13.75 3.40
CA GLN A 142 9.88 -13.34 3.29
C GLN A 142 10.31 -12.23 4.26
N GLY A 143 9.87 -12.27 5.52
CA GLY A 143 10.25 -11.26 6.51
C GLY A 143 9.51 -9.92 6.38
N TYR A 144 8.46 -9.85 5.56
CA TYR A 144 7.56 -8.70 5.47
C TYR A 144 6.15 -9.11 5.90
N TRP A 145 5.49 -8.22 6.64
CA TRP A 145 4.05 -8.26 6.89
C TRP A 145 3.35 -7.50 5.79
N TYR A 146 2.28 -8.07 5.24
CA TYR A 146 1.48 -7.47 4.18
C TYR A 146 0.03 -7.29 4.62
N GLU A 147 -0.62 -6.23 4.15
CA GLU A 147 -2.06 -6.04 4.21
C GLU A 147 -2.59 -5.46 2.88
N ALA A 148 -3.45 -6.21 2.20
CA ALA A 148 -4.21 -5.71 1.05
C ALA A 148 -5.66 -5.49 1.47
N ARG A 149 -6.19 -4.30 1.20
CA ARG A 149 -7.53 -3.89 1.60
C ARG A 149 -8.38 -3.61 0.38
N TRP A 150 -9.61 -4.12 0.40
CA TRP A 150 -10.55 -4.09 -0.70
C TRP A 150 -11.87 -3.52 -0.22
N ILE A 151 -12.53 -2.72 -1.07
CA ILE A 151 -13.92 -2.31 -0.89
C ILE A 151 -14.78 -3.02 -1.94
N ASN A 152 -15.93 -3.54 -1.54
CA ASN A 152 -16.97 -3.93 -2.48
C ASN A 152 -17.57 -2.65 -3.09
N SER A 153 -17.22 -2.38 -4.34
CA SER A 153 -17.69 -1.22 -5.12
C SER A 153 -19.07 -1.43 -5.73
N GLY A 154 -19.58 -2.66 -5.76
CA GLY A 154 -20.86 -3.01 -6.37
C GLY A 154 -21.18 -4.50 -6.29
N GLY A 155 -22.45 -4.87 -6.49
CA GLY A 155 -22.86 -6.28 -6.49
C GLY A 155 -22.91 -6.96 -5.12
N VAL A 156 -23.37 -8.21 -5.09
CA VAL A 156 -23.62 -8.99 -3.87
C VAL A 156 -23.10 -10.41 -4.08
N ASP A 157 -22.53 -10.99 -3.03
CA ASP A 157 -22.01 -12.36 -3.01
C ASP A 157 -21.09 -12.65 -4.21
N ASP A 158 -21.48 -13.57 -5.08
CA ASP A 158 -20.68 -14.02 -6.22
C ASP A 158 -20.56 -12.95 -7.33
N ASP A 159 -21.46 -11.95 -7.33
CA ASP A 159 -21.44 -10.80 -8.25
C ASP A 159 -20.71 -9.58 -7.66
N ALA A 160 -20.07 -9.72 -6.48
CA ALA A 160 -19.38 -8.62 -5.83
C ALA A 160 -18.16 -8.12 -6.64
N GLU A 161 -18.14 -6.83 -6.92
CA GLU A 161 -17.05 -6.10 -7.54
C GLU A 161 -16.15 -5.55 -6.44
N TRP A 162 -14.87 -5.93 -6.45
CA TRP A 162 -13.91 -5.51 -5.44
C TRP A 162 -12.89 -4.57 -6.07
N SER A 163 -12.68 -3.41 -5.45
CA SER A 163 -11.61 -2.48 -5.80
C SER A 163 -10.59 -2.40 -4.68
N LEU A 164 -9.30 -2.36 -5.03
CA LEU A 164 -8.25 -2.18 -4.05
C LEU A 164 -8.34 -0.76 -3.45
N VAL A 165 -8.19 -0.67 -2.13
CA VAL A 165 -8.19 0.57 -1.34
C VAL A 165 -6.78 0.91 -0.89
N SER A 166 -6.05 -0.08 -0.36
CA SER A 166 -4.67 0.08 0.06
C SER A 166 -3.89 -1.22 -0.02
N TYR A 167 -2.58 -1.08 -0.18
CA TYR A 167 -1.61 -2.17 -0.11
C TYR A 167 -0.43 -1.76 0.75
N ASP A 168 -0.25 -2.48 1.85
CA ASP A 168 0.78 -2.19 2.85
C ASP A 168 1.79 -3.33 2.89
N LEU A 169 3.06 -2.98 3.02
CA LEU A 169 4.10 -3.91 3.44
C LEU A 169 5.00 -3.26 4.48
N VAL A 170 5.39 -4.04 5.49
CA VAL A 170 6.25 -3.58 6.60
C VAL A 170 7.23 -4.70 6.94
N ALA A 171 8.52 -4.41 6.89
CA ALA A 171 9.58 -5.31 7.29
C ALA A 171 9.38 -5.73 8.75
N GLN A 172 9.61 -7.00 9.02
CA GLN A 172 9.59 -7.56 10.35
C GLN A 172 11.01 -7.67 10.89
N PRO A 173 11.18 -7.64 12.23
CA PRO A 173 12.44 -8.04 12.83
C PRO A 173 12.84 -9.42 12.29
N PRO A 174 14.05 -9.57 11.72
CA PRO A 174 14.53 -10.89 11.36
C PRO A 174 14.65 -11.73 12.63
N PRO A 175 14.41 -13.05 12.55
CA PRO A 175 14.51 -13.93 13.72
C PRO A 175 15.88 -13.77 14.39
N GLU A 176 15.99 -13.93 15.71
CA GLU A 176 17.31 -13.94 16.34
C GLU A 176 18.11 -15.13 15.80
N ASP A 177 19.39 -14.92 15.46
CA ASP A 177 20.26 -16.05 15.12
C ASP A 177 20.33 -16.94 16.36
N THR A 178 19.70 -18.10 16.31
CA THR A 178 19.85 -19.11 17.33
C THR A 178 21.27 -19.63 17.19
N GLN A 179 22.21 -19.05 17.97
CA GLN A 179 23.56 -19.58 18.09
C GLN A 179 23.45 -21.07 18.40
N GLY A 180 24.11 -21.88 17.57
CA GLY A 180 23.87 -23.30 17.45
C GLY A 180 23.81 -24.04 18.78
N ASP A 181 22.71 -24.75 19.00
CA ASP A 181 22.74 -25.96 19.81
C ASP A 181 23.46 -27.03 18.98
N SER A 182 24.79 -26.96 18.97
CA SER A 182 25.62 -28.12 18.67
C SER A 182 25.47 -29.08 19.84
N GLY A 183 24.31 -29.74 19.89
CA GLY A 183 24.04 -30.84 20.79
C GLY A 183 24.97 -32.00 20.46
N LEU A 184 26.17 -31.96 21.03
CA LEU A 184 26.92 -33.16 21.36
C LEU A 184 26.13 -33.90 22.44
N ASN A 185 25.51 -35.01 22.03
CA ASN A 185 25.33 -36.21 22.84
C ASN A 185 25.30 -37.43 21.92
#